data_AF-T0YRR7-F1
#
_entry.id   AF-T0YRR7-F1
#
_cell.length_a   1.000
_cell.length_b   1.000
_cell.length_c   1.000
_cell.angle_alpha   90.00
_cell.angle_beta   90.00
_cell.angle_gamma   90.00
#
_symmetry.space_group_name_H-M   'P 1'
#
loop_
_entity.id
_entity.type
_entity.pdbx_description
1 polymer ?
#
loop_
_entity_poly.entity_id
_entity_poly.type
_entity_poly.pdbx_seq_one_letter_code
_entity_poly.pdbx_strand_id
1 'polypeptide(L)'
;MMNFEVNSQILHVPVPGASFIIGSHNYTYFWQGKKYYNGPYPNNPYLGGLDPQFGLIGGPSSGLGKFLPPTAGNLSAFIQPLGTNSYIPAATAVYNNSVDETGETSENLQWIKTNSGLWDLSIQSGNFSQGVLSYYPQTYKTTFTESGLTSGTAWYVNLSNGQSFSGTGTSISFSEPNGTYSYSIASVNKSLFSSGGSFTVNGNPISQSVTFSGAAYQVTFTETGLP
;
A
#
# COMPACT_ATOMS: atom_id res chain seq x y z
N MET A 1 -6.33 -12.21 -26.29
CA MET A 1 -6.58 -10.89 -25.65
C MET A 1 -7.26 -11.20 -24.34
N MET A 2 -6.60 -10.92 -23.22
CA MET A 2 -7.18 -11.14 -21.89
C MET A 2 -7.60 -9.79 -21.34
N ASN A 3 -8.85 -9.69 -20.89
CA ASN A 3 -9.40 -8.46 -20.32
C ASN A 3 -9.33 -8.56 -18.81
N PHE A 4 -8.59 -7.67 -18.19
CA PHE A 4 -8.56 -7.51 -16.74
C PHE A 4 -9.25 -6.22 -16.37
N GLU A 5 -10.16 -6.29 -15.41
CA GLU A 5 -10.84 -5.13 -14.85
C GLU A 5 -10.46 -5.02 -13.37
N VAL A 6 -9.75 -3.95 -13.03
CA VAL A 6 -9.54 -3.52 -11.64
C VAL A 6 -10.00 -2.08 -11.56
N ASN A 7 -11.03 -1.81 -10.73
CA ASN A 7 -11.63 -0.49 -10.56
C ASN A 7 -11.97 0.21 -11.90
N SER A 8 -12.54 -0.54 -12.85
CA SER A 8 -13.01 -0.06 -14.16
C SER A 8 -11.92 0.43 -15.13
N GLN A 9 -10.64 0.14 -14.86
CA GLN A 9 -9.55 0.31 -15.82
C GLN A 9 -9.24 -1.04 -16.49
N ILE A 10 -9.20 -1.02 -17.83
CA ILE A 10 -8.94 -2.22 -18.65
C ILE A 10 -7.48 -2.20 -19.09
N LEU A 11 -6.71 -3.19 -18.63
CA LEU A 11 -5.37 -3.44 -19.14
C LEU A 11 -5.47 -4.39 -20.35
N HIS A 12 -5.10 -3.89 -21.53
CA HIS A 12 -5.04 -4.70 -22.76
C HIS A 12 -3.64 -5.30 -22.91
N VAL A 13 -3.51 -6.61 -22.67
CA VAL A 13 -2.23 -7.32 -22.87
C VAL A 13 -2.31 -8.18 -24.14
N PRO A 14 -1.53 -7.85 -25.20
CA PRO A 14 -1.41 -8.69 -26.39
C PRO A 14 -0.19 -9.61 -26.24
N VAL A 15 -0.28 -10.74 -25.53
CA VAL A 15 0.88 -11.67 -25.45
C VAL A 15 0.44 -13.15 -25.39
N PRO A 16 1.11 -14.06 -26.14
CA PRO A 16 0.83 -15.50 -26.20
C PRO A 16 1.53 -16.31 -25.09
N GLY A 17 1.30 -15.94 -23.83
CA GLY A 17 1.82 -16.62 -22.64
C GLY A 17 0.93 -16.33 -21.44
N ALA A 18 0.75 -17.32 -20.55
CA ALA A 18 -0.23 -17.26 -19.47
C ALA A 18 0.17 -16.23 -18.39
N SER A 19 -0.81 -15.51 -17.86
CA SER A 19 -0.68 -14.60 -16.71
C SER A 19 -1.61 -15.07 -15.58
N PHE A 20 -1.14 -15.07 -14.34
CA PHE A 20 -1.95 -15.40 -13.16
C PHE A 20 -1.81 -14.30 -12.08
N ILE A 21 -2.84 -14.15 -11.26
CA ILE A 21 -2.87 -13.30 -10.06
C ILE A 21 -3.39 -14.18 -8.92
N ILE A 22 -2.58 -14.43 -7.90
CA ILE A 22 -2.98 -15.17 -6.68
C ILE A 22 -2.89 -14.21 -5.51
N GLY A 23 -3.98 -13.50 -5.20
CA GLY A 23 -4.01 -12.60 -4.06
C GLY A 23 -4.45 -13.29 -2.77
N SER A 24 -3.82 -12.94 -1.64
CA SER A 24 -4.35 -13.28 -0.32
C SER A 24 -5.44 -12.29 0.06
N HIS A 25 -6.63 -12.84 0.31
CA HIS A 25 -7.79 -12.40 1.11
C HIS A 25 -9.08 -12.76 0.34
N ASN A 26 -9.65 -13.92 0.70
CA ASN A 26 -10.91 -14.48 0.24
C ASN A 26 -11.01 -14.94 -1.23
N TYR A 27 -9.93 -15.48 -1.81
CA TYR A 27 -10.07 -16.29 -3.02
C TYR A 27 -9.98 -17.76 -2.70
N THR A 28 -11.09 -18.44 -2.95
CA THR A 28 -11.04 -19.85 -3.30
C THR A 28 -10.65 -19.93 -4.76
N TYR A 29 -9.59 -20.64 -5.11
CA TYR A 29 -9.43 -21.12 -6.49
C TYR A 29 -9.65 -22.64 -6.56
N PHE A 30 -10.22 -23.08 -7.68
CA PHE A 30 -10.44 -24.48 -7.98
C PHE A 30 -9.38 -24.95 -8.97
N TRP A 31 -8.61 -25.96 -8.61
CA TRP A 31 -7.64 -26.60 -9.50
C TRP A 31 -7.90 -28.10 -9.53
N GLN A 32 -8.07 -28.66 -10.73
CA GLN A 32 -8.46 -30.06 -10.96
C GLN A 32 -9.67 -30.51 -10.11
N GLY A 33 -10.65 -29.62 -9.91
CA GLY A 33 -11.85 -29.90 -9.10
C GLY A 33 -11.65 -29.84 -7.59
N LYS A 34 -10.44 -29.51 -7.11
CA LYS A 34 -10.14 -29.35 -5.68
C LYS A 34 -10.04 -27.87 -5.30
N LYS A 35 -10.58 -27.56 -4.12
CA LYS A 35 -10.68 -26.21 -3.55
C LYS A 35 -9.42 -25.89 -2.73
N TYR A 36 -8.73 -24.78 -3.03
CA TYR A 36 -7.52 -24.35 -2.33
C TYR A 36 -7.75 -23.02 -1.59
N TYR A 37 -7.16 -22.92 -0.40
CA TYR A 37 -7.22 -21.75 0.49
C TYR A 37 -5.84 -21.14 0.75
N ASN A 38 -4.81 -21.82 0.22
CA ASN A 38 -3.40 -21.48 0.22
C ASN A 38 -2.91 -21.64 -1.23
N GLY A 39 -1.91 -20.85 -1.64
CA GLY A 39 -1.16 -21.12 -2.87
C GLY A 39 -0.63 -22.57 -2.85
N PRO A 40 -0.24 -23.13 -4.01
CA PRO A 40 0.15 -24.54 -4.13
C PRO A 40 1.38 -24.92 -3.28
N TYR A 41 2.14 -23.97 -2.73
CA TYR A 41 3.34 -24.21 -1.92
C TYR A 41 3.30 -23.55 -0.51
N PRO A 42 2.59 -24.14 0.46
CA PRO A 42 2.44 -23.57 1.82
C PRO A 42 3.72 -23.53 2.68
N ASN A 43 4.83 -24.10 2.22
CA ASN A 43 6.09 -24.23 2.99
C ASN A 43 7.17 -23.20 2.58
N ASN A 44 6.83 -22.17 1.79
CA ASN A 44 7.80 -21.19 1.31
C ASN A 44 8.35 -20.32 2.46
N PRO A 45 9.67 -20.30 2.70
CA PRO A 45 10.28 -19.56 3.82
C PRO A 45 10.52 -18.07 3.55
N TYR A 46 10.31 -17.59 2.32
CA TYR A 46 10.49 -16.17 1.99
C TYR A 46 9.23 -15.36 2.35
N LEU A 47 9.44 -14.13 2.86
CA LEU A 47 8.36 -13.15 2.99
C LEU A 47 7.69 -13.00 1.62
N GLY A 48 6.42 -13.38 1.54
CA GLY A 48 5.62 -13.25 0.33
C GLY A 48 5.32 -14.51 -0.48
N GLY A 49 5.58 -15.70 0.09
CA GLY A 49 5.18 -16.96 -0.54
C GLY A 49 3.67 -17.20 -0.73
N LEU A 50 2.80 -16.28 -0.27
CA LEU A 50 1.34 -16.29 -0.46
C LEU A 50 0.80 -14.93 -0.94
N ASP A 51 1.68 -14.10 -1.50
CA ASP A 51 1.34 -12.75 -1.95
C ASP A 51 0.76 -12.75 -3.36
N PRO A 52 -0.10 -11.75 -3.69
CA PRO A 52 -0.36 -11.36 -5.07
C PRO A 52 0.91 -11.34 -5.93
N GLN A 53 1.01 -12.32 -6.83
CA GLN A 53 2.02 -12.38 -7.87
C GLN A 53 1.44 -11.83 -9.17
N PHE A 54 2.20 -10.98 -9.86
CA PHE A 54 1.97 -10.69 -11.28
C PHE A 54 3.22 -11.08 -12.04
N GLY A 55 3.09 -11.96 -13.03
CA GLY A 55 4.21 -12.33 -13.88
C GLY A 55 3.80 -12.75 -15.28
N LEU A 56 4.80 -12.76 -16.15
CA LEU A 56 4.70 -13.29 -17.50
C LEU A 56 5.60 -14.52 -17.57
N ILE A 57 4.99 -15.67 -17.77
CA ILE A 57 5.65 -16.97 -17.79
C ILE A 57 5.42 -17.69 -19.11
N GLY A 58 6.20 -18.75 -19.36
CA GLY A 58 6.00 -19.63 -20.52
C GLY A 58 4.63 -20.33 -20.52
N GLY A 59 4.19 -20.77 -21.71
CA GLY A 59 3.00 -21.63 -21.87
C GLY A 59 3.17 -23.04 -21.24
N PRO A 60 2.17 -23.93 -21.34
CA PRO A 60 1.91 -24.94 -20.31
C PRO A 60 3.03 -25.97 -20.09
N SER A 61 3.26 -26.26 -18.81
CA SER A 61 4.04 -27.34 -18.16
C SER A 61 5.50 -27.43 -18.56
N SER A 62 6.36 -26.84 -17.70
CA SER A 62 7.83 -26.87 -17.79
C SER A 62 8.42 -26.12 -18.99
N GLY A 63 7.59 -25.31 -19.66
CA GLY A 63 8.00 -24.50 -20.81
C GLY A 63 8.90 -23.34 -20.41
N LEU A 64 9.85 -23.02 -21.31
CA LEU A 64 10.64 -21.80 -21.24
C LEU A 64 9.96 -20.71 -22.08
N GLY A 65 9.46 -19.66 -21.43
CA GLY A 65 8.96 -18.46 -22.09
C GLY A 65 10.10 -17.54 -22.51
N LYS A 66 10.42 -17.48 -23.80
CA LYS A 66 11.43 -16.55 -24.34
C LYS A 66 10.78 -15.26 -24.79
N PHE A 67 11.04 -14.16 -24.09
CA PHE A 67 10.51 -12.85 -24.42
C PHE A 67 11.47 -12.11 -25.37
N LEU A 68 10.90 -11.39 -26.34
CA LEU A 68 11.62 -10.68 -27.38
C LEU A 68 11.11 -9.24 -27.50
N PRO A 69 11.89 -8.32 -28.11
CA PRO A 69 11.36 -7.01 -28.50
C PRO A 69 10.07 -7.15 -29.32
N PRO A 70 9.08 -6.26 -29.13
CA PRO A 70 9.11 -5.03 -28.33
C PRO A 70 8.51 -5.19 -26.91
N THR A 71 8.64 -6.35 -26.25
CA THR A 71 8.07 -6.55 -24.90
C THR A 71 8.52 -5.44 -23.94
N ALA A 72 7.58 -4.67 -23.44
CA ALA A 72 7.79 -3.62 -22.46
C ALA A 72 6.47 -3.28 -21.76
N GLY A 73 6.54 -2.58 -20.63
CA GLY A 73 5.36 -2.14 -19.89
C GLY A 73 5.70 -1.46 -18.59
N ASN A 74 4.67 -1.11 -17.82
CA ASN A 74 4.82 -0.58 -16.48
C ASN A 74 3.78 -1.26 -15.56
N LEU A 75 4.15 -1.50 -14.31
CA LEU A 75 3.29 -2.07 -13.28
C LEU A 75 3.27 -1.12 -12.07
N SER A 76 2.05 -0.86 -11.59
CA SER A 76 1.81 -0.17 -10.32
C SER A 76 1.08 -1.10 -9.37
N ALA A 77 1.76 -1.51 -8.30
CA ALA A 77 1.24 -2.40 -7.28
C ALA A 77 0.73 -1.62 -6.07
N PHE A 78 -0.56 -1.77 -5.80
CA PHE A 78 -1.22 -1.22 -4.63
C PHE A 78 -1.99 -2.32 -3.90
N ILE A 79 -2.09 -2.20 -2.59
CA ILE A 79 -2.92 -3.07 -1.75
C ILE A 79 -3.90 -2.22 -0.95
N GLN A 80 -5.04 -2.80 -0.60
CA GLN A 80 -5.99 -2.18 0.32
C GLN A 80 -5.89 -2.91 1.66
N PRO A 81 -5.35 -2.27 2.71
CA PRO A 81 -5.33 -2.84 4.06
C PRO A 81 -6.74 -3.21 4.53
N LEU A 82 -6.85 -4.34 5.25
CA LEU A 82 -8.13 -4.78 5.80
C LEU A 82 -8.75 -3.70 6.69
N GLY A 83 -10.05 -3.43 6.49
CA GLY A 83 -10.78 -2.42 7.26
C GLY A 83 -10.54 -0.98 6.80
N THR A 84 -9.81 -0.77 5.70
CA THR A 84 -9.62 0.54 5.08
C THR A 84 -10.34 0.62 3.73
N ASN A 85 -10.64 1.84 3.28
CA ASN A 85 -11.23 2.11 1.96
C ASN A 85 -10.23 2.75 0.99
N SER A 86 -8.94 2.78 1.35
CA SER A 86 -7.88 3.43 0.60
C SER A 86 -6.81 2.43 0.21
N TYR A 87 -6.35 2.52 -1.02
CA TYR A 87 -5.18 1.77 -1.49
C TYR A 87 -3.89 2.46 -1.07
N ILE A 88 -2.90 1.68 -0.66
CA ILE A 88 -1.53 2.14 -0.37
C ILE A 88 -0.54 1.46 -1.31
N PRO A 89 0.60 2.09 -1.61
CA PRO A 89 1.67 1.42 -2.36
C PRO A 89 2.07 0.11 -1.67
N ALA A 90 2.13 -0.98 -2.44
CA ALA A 90 2.55 -2.27 -1.93
C ALA A 90 4.06 -2.29 -1.69
N ALA A 91 4.52 -3.09 -0.72
CA ALA A 91 5.89 -3.54 -0.75
C ALA A 91 6.04 -4.61 -1.83
N THR A 92 7.15 -4.55 -2.58
CA THR A 92 7.31 -5.35 -3.79
C THR A 92 8.72 -5.88 -3.96
N ALA A 93 8.81 -7.08 -4.54
CA ALA A 93 10.05 -7.74 -4.92
C ALA A 93 9.90 -8.44 -6.28
N VAL A 94 11.00 -8.55 -7.02
CA VAL A 94 11.04 -9.40 -8.22
C VAL A 94 11.04 -10.86 -7.79
N TYR A 95 10.35 -11.71 -8.56
CA TYR A 95 10.41 -13.15 -8.39
C TYR A 95 10.86 -13.89 -9.64
N ASN A 96 11.35 -15.10 -9.43
CA ASN A 96 11.81 -16.04 -10.45
C ASN A 96 11.33 -17.46 -10.11
N ASN A 97 11.80 -18.45 -10.86
CA ASN A 97 11.28 -19.81 -10.80
C ASN A 97 11.46 -20.50 -9.43
N SER A 98 12.28 -19.95 -8.55
CA SER A 98 12.50 -20.48 -7.19
C SER A 98 11.31 -20.22 -6.26
N VAL A 99 10.44 -19.28 -6.64
CA VAL A 99 9.25 -18.83 -5.90
C VAL A 99 8.02 -18.76 -6.80
N ASP A 100 8.15 -19.19 -8.05
CA ASP A 100 7.05 -19.37 -9.00
C ASP A 100 6.20 -20.57 -8.62
N GLU A 101 4.88 -20.37 -8.63
CA GLU A 101 3.90 -21.36 -8.25
C GLU A 101 3.47 -22.27 -9.40
N THR A 102 3.87 -21.92 -10.63
CA THR A 102 3.46 -22.62 -11.85
C THR A 102 4.49 -23.68 -12.29
N GLY A 103 5.77 -23.45 -11.99
CA GLY A 103 6.87 -24.36 -12.34
C GLY A 103 7.45 -24.12 -13.73
N GLU A 104 7.01 -23.07 -14.41
CA GLU A 104 7.55 -22.58 -15.66
C GLU A 104 8.76 -21.65 -15.44
N THR A 105 9.42 -21.26 -16.52
CA THR A 105 10.53 -20.31 -16.49
C THR A 105 10.34 -19.22 -17.53
N SER A 106 10.92 -18.05 -17.29
CA SER A 106 11.04 -16.97 -18.27
C SER A 106 12.50 -16.75 -18.64
N GLU A 107 12.78 -16.41 -19.88
CA GLU A 107 14.08 -15.91 -20.34
C GLU A 107 13.90 -14.58 -21.07
N ASN A 108 14.86 -13.69 -20.86
CA ASN A 108 14.97 -12.35 -21.40
C ASN A 108 14.01 -11.31 -20.80
N LEU A 109 13.26 -11.63 -19.76
CA LEU A 109 12.32 -10.69 -19.13
C LEU A 109 12.99 -9.97 -17.95
N GLN A 110 12.80 -8.65 -17.86
CA GLN A 110 13.37 -7.81 -16.81
C GLN A 110 12.29 -6.94 -16.15
N TRP A 111 12.34 -6.88 -14.83
CA TRP A 111 11.53 -6.00 -14.00
C TRP A 111 12.46 -5.05 -13.23
N ILE A 112 12.34 -3.74 -13.46
CA ILE A 112 13.16 -2.71 -12.84
C ILE A 112 12.29 -1.90 -11.89
N LYS A 113 12.64 -1.88 -10.60
CA LYS A 113 11.91 -1.08 -9.61
C LYS A 113 12.25 0.39 -9.81
N THR A 114 11.25 1.23 -10.05
CA THR A 114 11.44 2.67 -10.20
C THR A 114 11.08 3.43 -8.93
N ASN A 115 10.08 2.95 -8.18
CA ASN A 115 9.68 3.49 -6.87
C ASN A 115 8.96 2.42 -6.03
N SER A 116 8.46 2.78 -4.84
CA SER A 116 7.60 1.91 -4.05
C SER A 116 6.35 1.51 -4.85
N GLY A 117 6.18 0.20 -5.08
CA GLY A 117 5.09 -0.33 -5.91
C GLY A 117 5.21 -0.11 -7.42
N LEU A 118 6.17 0.67 -7.92
CA LEU A 118 6.28 1.01 -9.34
C LEU A 118 7.43 0.26 -10.03
N TRP A 119 7.13 -0.31 -11.19
CA TRP A 119 8.07 -1.14 -11.95
C TRP A 119 7.98 -0.90 -13.44
N ASP A 120 9.14 -0.88 -14.10
CA ASP A 120 9.26 -0.99 -15.54
C ASP A 120 9.49 -2.44 -15.95
N LEU A 121 8.75 -2.88 -16.97
CA LEU A 121 8.96 -4.14 -17.67
C LEU A 121 9.76 -3.88 -18.94
N SER A 122 10.83 -4.63 -19.13
CA SER A 122 11.72 -4.54 -20.28
C SER A 122 12.30 -5.91 -20.66
N ILE A 123 13.14 -5.92 -21.69
CA ILE A 123 13.91 -7.09 -22.11
C ILE A 123 15.37 -6.93 -21.72
N GLN A 124 15.96 -7.98 -21.12
CA GLN A 124 17.39 -8.09 -20.89
C GLN A 124 17.84 -9.52 -21.15
N SER A 125 18.73 -9.73 -22.13
CA SER A 125 19.22 -11.06 -22.50
C SER A 125 19.73 -11.84 -21.28
N GLY A 126 19.25 -13.08 -21.11
CA GLY A 126 19.67 -13.95 -20.01
C GLY A 126 19.09 -13.60 -18.63
N ASN A 127 18.14 -12.67 -18.54
CA ASN A 127 17.40 -12.42 -17.30
C ASN A 127 16.24 -13.43 -17.15
N PHE A 128 16.06 -13.95 -15.94
CA PHE A 128 15.06 -14.97 -15.60
C PHE A 128 13.99 -14.45 -14.62
N SER A 129 13.86 -13.13 -14.49
CA SER A 129 12.81 -12.50 -13.68
C SER A 129 11.45 -12.77 -14.32
N GLN A 130 10.52 -13.34 -13.57
CA GLN A 130 9.19 -13.70 -14.08
C GLN A 130 8.15 -12.61 -13.81
N GLY A 131 8.33 -11.88 -12.72
CA GLY A 131 7.29 -10.97 -12.25
C GLY A 131 7.62 -10.22 -10.99
N VAL A 132 6.59 -9.65 -10.40
CA VAL A 132 6.62 -8.87 -9.18
C VAL A 132 5.64 -9.47 -8.16
N LEU A 133 6.13 -9.70 -6.95
CA LEU A 133 5.34 -10.01 -5.75
C LEU A 133 4.88 -8.71 -5.11
N SER A 134 3.69 -8.71 -4.52
CA SER A 134 3.14 -7.56 -3.79
C SER A 134 2.63 -7.97 -2.40
N TYR A 135 3.26 -7.48 -1.33
CA TYR A 135 2.88 -7.75 0.06
C TYR A 135 2.48 -6.49 0.82
N TYR A 136 1.87 -6.74 1.98
CA TYR A 136 1.72 -5.75 3.04
C TYR A 136 3.07 -5.14 3.45
N PRO A 137 3.24 -3.80 3.34
CA PRO A 137 4.48 -3.16 3.73
C PRO A 137 4.70 -3.26 5.24
N GLN A 138 5.96 -3.32 5.66
CA GLN A 138 6.29 -3.21 7.08
C GLN A 138 5.84 -1.85 7.61
N THR A 139 5.15 -1.85 8.74
CA THR A 139 4.62 -0.64 9.39
C THR A 139 5.35 -0.35 10.69
N TYR A 140 5.42 0.92 11.05
CA TYR A 140 6.07 1.41 12.26
C TYR A 140 5.10 2.21 13.11
N LYS A 141 5.20 2.00 14.43
CA LYS A 141 4.30 2.65 15.39
C LYS A 141 4.50 4.16 15.37
N THR A 142 3.42 4.88 15.16
CA THR A 142 3.31 6.33 15.29
C THR A 142 2.45 6.65 16.49
N THR A 143 2.96 7.50 17.39
CA THR A 143 2.24 7.92 18.60
C THR A 143 2.07 9.43 18.59
N PHE A 144 0.82 9.90 18.67
CA PHE A 144 0.52 11.29 18.93
C PHE A 144 0.18 11.47 20.40
N THR A 145 0.75 12.48 21.04
CA THR A 145 0.44 12.86 22.42
C THR A 145 -0.12 14.28 22.43
N GLU A 146 -1.34 14.43 22.94
CA GLU A 146 -1.97 15.73 23.10
C GLU A 146 -1.69 16.36 24.48
N SER A 147 -1.78 17.67 24.51
CA SER A 147 -1.82 18.47 25.72
C SER A 147 -2.85 19.59 25.55
N GLY A 148 -3.49 19.99 26.64
CA GLY A 148 -4.44 21.12 26.65
C GLY A 148 -5.92 20.71 26.53
N LEU A 149 -6.24 19.44 26.26
CA LEU A 149 -7.61 18.94 26.40
C LEU A 149 -7.92 18.54 27.85
N THR A 150 -9.19 18.69 28.23
CA THR A 150 -9.70 18.09 29.46
C THR A 150 -9.75 16.57 29.30
N SER A 151 -9.35 15.83 30.34
CA SER A 151 -9.38 14.35 30.34
C SER A 151 -10.74 13.81 29.89
N GLY A 152 -10.73 12.85 28.97
CA GLY A 152 -11.95 12.27 28.39
C GLY A 152 -12.48 12.99 27.15
N THR A 153 -11.91 14.14 26.77
CA THR A 153 -12.31 14.84 25.53
C THR A 153 -11.84 14.05 24.31
N ALA A 154 -12.78 13.67 23.44
CA ALA A 154 -12.44 12.98 22.20
C ALA A 154 -11.70 13.91 21.21
N TRP A 155 -10.64 13.39 20.61
CA TRP A 155 -9.86 14.07 19.58
C TRP A 155 -9.43 13.09 18.49
N TYR A 156 -9.00 13.65 17.36
CA TYR A 156 -8.81 12.94 16.11
C TYR A 156 -7.48 13.35 15.47
N VAL A 157 -6.78 12.37 14.92
CA VAL A 157 -5.66 12.52 14.00
C VAL A 157 -6.13 12.07 12.62
N ASN A 158 -6.22 13.01 11.68
CA ASN A 158 -6.63 12.71 10.30
C ASN A 158 -5.42 12.84 9.38
N LEU A 159 -5.09 11.77 8.66
CA LEU A 159 -3.94 11.70 7.76
C LEU A 159 -4.34 12.02 6.32
N SER A 160 -3.38 12.49 5.53
CA SER A 160 -3.56 12.82 4.11
C SER A 160 -3.86 11.62 3.22
N ASN A 161 -3.64 10.38 3.71
CA ASN A 161 -4.00 9.14 3.02
C ASN A 161 -5.47 8.72 3.27
N GLY A 162 -6.25 9.54 3.98
CA GLY A 162 -7.66 9.30 4.28
C GLY A 162 -7.93 8.50 5.55
N GLN A 163 -6.89 8.04 6.27
CA GLN A 163 -7.06 7.39 7.56
C GLN A 163 -7.36 8.41 8.67
N SER A 164 -8.23 8.02 9.60
CA SER A 164 -8.59 8.81 10.77
C SER A 164 -8.54 7.94 12.01
N PHE A 165 -7.87 8.44 13.05
CA PHE A 165 -7.71 7.76 14.33
C PHE A 165 -8.24 8.67 15.44
N SER A 166 -8.91 8.09 16.43
CA SER A 166 -9.53 8.86 17.51
C SER A 166 -9.31 8.23 18.87
N GLY A 167 -9.32 9.06 19.92
CA GLY A 167 -9.23 8.63 21.31
C GLY A 167 -9.68 9.71 22.27
N THR A 168 -9.87 9.33 23.53
CA THR A 168 -10.26 10.23 24.64
C THR A 168 -9.15 10.39 25.70
N GLY A 169 -8.08 9.61 25.58
CA GLY A 169 -6.88 9.74 26.41
C GLY A 169 -5.89 10.75 25.83
N THR A 170 -4.77 10.95 26.52
CA THR A 170 -3.72 11.89 26.11
C THR A 170 -2.87 11.41 24.92
N SER A 171 -3.07 10.17 24.47
CA SER A 171 -2.33 9.63 23.32
C SER A 171 -3.19 8.78 22.39
N ILE A 172 -2.83 8.84 21.10
CA ILE A 172 -3.38 8.01 20.03
C ILE A 172 -2.19 7.33 19.35
N SER A 173 -2.25 6.00 19.21
CA SER A 173 -1.22 5.20 18.54
C SER A 173 -1.80 4.43 17.38
N PHE A 174 -1.08 4.40 16.26
CA PHE A 174 -1.39 3.61 15.07
C PHE A 174 -0.07 3.23 14.36
N SER A 175 -0.13 2.44 13.31
CA SER A 175 1.07 2.01 12.57
C SER A 175 0.93 2.35 11.10
N GLU A 176 1.94 3.01 10.54
CA GLU A 176 1.99 3.42 9.13
C GLU A 176 3.24 2.85 8.47
N PRO A 177 3.22 2.53 7.17
CA PRO A 177 4.41 2.17 6.42
C PRO A 177 5.33 3.39 6.22
N ASN A 178 6.54 3.14 5.72
CA ASN A 178 7.46 4.22 5.35
C ASN A 178 6.82 5.19 4.35
N GLY A 179 6.92 6.47 4.65
CA GLY A 179 6.27 7.51 3.87
C GLY A 179 6.21 8.84 4.63
N THR A 180 5.84 9.90 3.90
CA THR A 180 5.58 11.22 4.48
C THR A 180 4.08 11.46 4.49
N TYR A 181 3.54 11.72 5.67
CA TYR A 181 2.11 11.92 5.90
C TYR A 181 1.89 13.34 6.40
N SER A 182 0.96 14.05 5.78
CA SER A 182 0.42 15.27 6.37
C SER A 182 -0.73 14.91 7.27
N TYR A 183 -0.90 15.62 8.37
CA TYR A 183 -1.96 15.38 9.35
C TYR A 183 -2.67 16.68 9.74
N SER A 184 -3.95 16.53 10.08
CA SER A 184 -4.72 17.55 10.80
C SER A 184 -5.22 16.98 12.12
N ILE A 185 -5.33 17.85 13.12
CA ILE A 185 -5.78 17.50 14.47
C ILE A 185 -7.12 18.15 14.71
N ALA A 186 -8.08 17.40 15.25
CA ALA A 186 -9.40 17.92 15.59
C ALA A 186 -9.83 17.46 16.99
N SER A 187 -10.69 18.24 17.64
CA SER A 187 -11.35 17.87 18.90
C SER A 187 -12.88 17.96 18.76
N VAL A 188 -13.59 17.23 19.61
CA VAL A 188 -15.03 17.46 19.82
C VAL A 188 -15.29 18.81 20.48
N ASN A 189 -14.34 19.32 21.27
CA ASN A 189 -14.42 20.68 21.80
C ASN A 189 -13.98 21.68 20.73
N LYS A 190 -14.95 22.39 20.14
CA LYS A 190 -14.72 23.33 19.04
C LYS A 190 -14.08 24.66 19.44
N SER A 191 -13.98 24.96 20.74
CA SER A 191 -13.26 26.14 21.21
C SER A 191 -11.74 25.95 21.26
N LEU A 192 -11.27 24.70 21.15
CA LEU A 192 -9.86 24.32 21.17
C LEU A 192 -9.42 23.78 19.82
N PHE A 193 -8.24 24.18 19.36
CA PHE A 193 -7.61 23.66 18.14
C PHE A 193 -6.13 23.40 18.38
N SER A 194 -5.58 22.54 17.52
CA SER A 194 -4.16 22.32 17.40
C SER A 194 -3.76 22.43 15.94
N SER A 195 -2.54 22.90 15.67
CA SER A 195 -2.00 22.96 14.33
C SER A 195 -1.80 21.53 13.78
N GLY A 196 -2.15 21.34 12.51
CA GLY A 196 -1.69 20.19 11.74
C GLY A 196 -0.20 20.27 11.43
N GLY A 197 0.31 19.31 10.68
CA GLY A 197 1.70 19.26 10.28
C GLY A 197 1.99 18.09 9.35
N SER A 198 3.25 17.68 9.28
CA SER A 198 3.67 16.49 8.57
C SER A 198 4.70 15.70 9.36
N PHE A 199 4.72 14.38 9.20
CA PHE A 199 5.76 13.50 9.73
C PHE A 199 6.23 12.51 8.68
N THR A 200 7.45 12.01 8.84
CA THR A 200 8.02 10.97 7.98
C THR A 200 8.32 9.72 8.80
N VAL A 201 7.77 8.60 8.37
CA VAL A 201 8.11 7.27 8.88
C VAL A 201 9.25 6.72 8.01
N ASN A 202 10.38 6.40 8.64
CA ASN A 202 11.56 5.85 7.95
C ASN A 202 12.21 4.74 8.79
N GLY A 203 11.58 3.57 8.79
CA GLY A 203 12.18 2.36 9.36
C GLY A 203 12.06 2.24 10.87
N ASN A 204 11.45 3.21 11.57
CA ASN A 204 11.45 3.29 13.02
C ASN A 204 10.16 3.91 13.58
N PRO A 205 9.77 3.58 14.83
CA PRO A 205 8.68 4.24 15.52
C PRO A 205 8.92 5.75 15.68
N ILE A 206 7.85 6.53 15.67
CA ILE A 206 7.89 7.99 15.83
C ILE A 206 6.87 8.49 16.86
N SER A 207 7.17 9.65 17.44
CA SER A 207 6.32 10.33 18.42
C SER A 207 6.12 11.79 18.04
N GLN A 208 4.87 12.24 17.99
CA GLN A 208 4.48 13.62 17.69
C GLN A 208 3.74 14.21 18.89
N SER A 209 4.11 15.43 19.27
CA SER A 209 3.40 16.19 20.31
C SER A 209 2.51 17.25 19.66
N VAL A 210 1.28 17.36 20.14
CA VAL A 210 0.31 18.37 19.70
C VAL A 210 -0.26 19.09 20.91
N THR A 211 -0.48 20.39 20.79
CA THR A 211 -1.02 21.20 21.88
C THR A 211 -2.30 21.87 21.42
N PHE A 212 -3.37 21.68 22.19
CA PHE A 212 -4.64 22.35 22.02
C PHE A 212 -4.64 23.67 22.76
N SER A 213 -5.05 24.73 22.06
CA SER A 213 -5.20 26.07 22.62
C SER A 213 -6.48 26.73 22.08
N GLY A 214 -7.02 27.68 22.85
CA GLY A 214 -8.20 28.42 22.46
C GLY A 214 -7.89 29.54 21.46
N ALA A 215 -8.88 29.91 20.64
CA ALA A 215 -8.72 31.01 19.69
C ALA A 215 -8.91 32.31 20.45
N ALA A 216 -7.82 33.04 20.63
CA ALA A 216 -7.91 34.45 20.94
C ALA A 216 -8.22 35.18 19.63
N TYR A 217 -9.49 35.50 19.38
CA TYR A 217 -9.85 36.49 18.37
C TYR A 217 -9.71 37.87 19.02
N GLN A 218 -8.80 38.69 18.50
CA GLN A 218 -8.76 40.10 18.89
C GLN A 218 -9.99 40.80 18.29
N VAL A 219 -10.98 41.09 19.12
CA VAL A 219 -12.12 41.93 18.73
C VAL A 219 -11.79 43.37 19.10
N THR A 220 -11.65 44.22 18.08
CA THR A 220 -11.47 45.66 18.28
C THR A 220 -12.80 46.36 18.08
N PHE A 221 -13.32 46.98 19.13
CA PHE A 221 -14.44 47.91 19.03
C PHE A 221 -13.89 49.31 18.79
N THR A 222 -14.33 49.97 17.71
CA THR A 222 -14.14 51.40 17.52
C THR A 222 -15.49 52.06 17.72
N GLU A 223 -15.68 52.65 18.89
CA GLU A 223 -16.90 53.39 19.22
C GLU A 223 -16.87 54.77 18.57
N THR A 224 -17.93 55.14 17.86
CA THR A 224 -18.11 56.48 17.27
C THR A 224 -19.54 56.95 17.51
N GLY A 225 -19.71 58.17 18.04
CA GLY A 225 -21.01 58.85 18.09
C GLY A 225 -21.83 58.70 19.38
N LEU A 226 -21.18 58.55 20.56
CA LEU A 226 -21.90 58.75 21.82
C LEU A 226 -22.27 60.25 22.01
N PRO A 227 -23.53 60.60 22.33
CA PRO A 227 -23.98 61.95 22.64
C PRO A 227 -23.63 62.41 24.07
#